data_AF-A0A9E6AQ78-F1
#
_entry.id   AF-A0A9E6AQ78-F1
#
_cell.length_a   1.000
_cell.length_b   1.000
_cell.length_c   1.000
_cell.angle_alpha   90.00
_cell.angle_beta   90.00
_cell.angle_gamma   90.00
#
_symmetry.space_group_name_H-M   'P 1'
#
loop_
_entity.id
_entity.type
_entity.pdbx_description
1 polymer ?
#
loop_
_entity_poly.entity_id
_entity_poly.type
_entity_poly.pdbx_seq_one_letter_code
_entity_poly.pdbx_strand_id
1 'polypeptide(L)'
;MATARITVAQFEKGVAVKIDERTEIVVVPPPLLVTLGGMLFDTNKSFLLPVARDQLGVLQEVYAARDTDQLLLVGHTDTSGDPSVNDPLSLERAEKLVAFVKDDPATWLAMFESNIPSKRRWGSTEDFHMIEAILTDGSEATVEAFQLDHNARVQDGETQRDPLTADGLIGPNTRRELILAYMARDGSSLGSGEFAINTTAHGCGENFPLDEAGDDVDAAPAANASDDKDRRVEFFFFPKSTGIDPPAPGSNSPAGSTEYPEWRKKAEVFNLEALRTGRGGVDNSALISFILENDDRTVAANQSVTVAGEKETETLTTDAEGLLEKQEVDPGDYVLTVGELTMTVSALPAGESRVPLLLRQDPPEEA
;
A
#
# COMPACT_ATOMS: atom_id res chain seq x y z
N MET A 1 -34.90 0.20 -27.10
CA MET A 1 -34.08 -1.03 -27.11
C MET A 1 -33.11 -0.85 -25.99
N ALA A 2 -33.32 -1.57 -24.89
CA ALA A 2 -32.42 -1.56 -23.75
C ALA A 2 -31.29 -2.56 -23.99
N THR A 3 -30.07 -2.23 -23.57
CA THR A 3 -28.94 -3.16 -23.58
C THR A 3 -28.51 -3.37 -22.13
N ALA A 4 -28.48 -4.63 -21.69
CA ALA A 4 -27.99 -5.04 -20.39
C ALA A 4 -26.63 -5.75 -20.56
N ARG A 5 -25.58 -5.16 -20.00
CA ARG A 5 -24.25 -5.77 -19.93
C ARG A 5 -24.09 -6.46 -18.59
N ILE A 6 -23.77 -7.76 -18.62
CA ILE A 6 -23.72 -8.61 -17.43
C ILE A 6 -22.54 -9.58 -17.50
N THR A 7 -22.07 -10.05 -16.36
CA THR A 7 -21.06 -11.12 -16.29
C THR A 7 -21.68 -12.50 -16.48
N VAL A 8 -20.85 -13.52 -16.72
CA VAL A 8 -21.31 -14.93 -16.79
C VAL A 8 -22.01 -15.33 -15.49
N ALA A 9 -21.43 -15.01 -14.34
CA ALA A 9 -22.01 -15.31 -13.03
C ALA A 9 -23.38 -14.62 -12.82
N GLN A 10 -23.56 -13.40 -13.33
CA GLN A 10 -24.86 -12.72 -13.30
C GLN A 10 -25.86 -13.38 -14.24
N PHE A 11 -25.42 -13.82 -15.43
CA PHE A 11 -26.27 -14.54 -16.37
C PHE A 11 -26.76 -15.88 -15.80
N GLU A 12 -25.89 -16.63 -15.12
CA GLU A 12 -26.23 -17.90 -14.45
C GLU A 12 -27.26 -17.75 -13.33
N LYS A 13 -27.25 -16.60 -12.63
CA LYS A 13 -28.26 -16.25 -11.60
C LYS A 13 -29.60 -15.79 -12.19
N GLY A 14 -29.67 -15.57 -13.51
CA GLY A 14 -30.85 -15.12 -14.22
C GLY A 14 -30.91 -13.59 -14.37
N VAL A 15 -31.45 -13.13 -15.50
CA VAL A 15 -31.52 -11.71 -15.88
C VAL A 15 -32.98 -11.28 -15.96
N ALA A 16 -33.34 -10.27 -15.18
CA ALA A 16 -34.67 -9.66 -15.28
C ALA A 16 -34.77 -8.84 -16.57
N VAL A 17 -35.72 -9.20 -17.44
CA VAL A 17 -36.04 -8.46 -18.67
C VAL A 17 -37.49 -8.00 -18.65
N LYS A 18 -37.76 -6.82 -19.19
CA LYS A 18 -39.13 -6.31 -19.32
C LYS A 18 -39.82 -7.00 -20.50
N ILE A 19 -40.99 -7.60 -20.25
CA ILE A 19 -41.72 -8.42 -21.25
C ILE A 19 -42.11 -7.61 -22.50
N ASP A 20 -42.42 -6.34 -22.35
CA ASP A 20 -42.88 -5.46 -23.43
C ASP A 20 -41.74 -4.63 -24.07
N GLU A 21 -40.48 -4.92 -23.73
CA GLU A 21 -39.33 -4.19 -24.25
C GLU A 21 -38.29 -5.14 -24.84
N ARG A 22 -37.89 -4.90 -26.10
CA ARG A 22 -36.75 -5.60 -26.68
C ARG A 22 -35.48 -5.23 -25.91
N THR A 23 -34.95 -6.21 -25.18
CA THR A 23 -33.72 -6.12 -24.40
C THR A 23 -32.62 -6.96 -25.06
N GLU A 24 -31.47 -6.36 -25.32
CA GLU A 24 -30.25 -7.04 -25.73
C GLU A 24 -29.42 -7.38 -24.49
N ILE A 25 -29.06 -8.66 -24.32
CA ILE A 25 -28.18 -9.11 -23.24
C ILE A 25 -26.80 -9.33 -23.84
N VAL A 26 -25.80 -8.64 -23.31
CA VAL A 26 -24.40 -8.80 -23.71
C VAL A 26 -23.64 -9.35 -22.51
N VAL A 27 -23.14 -10.58 -22.65
CA VAL A 27 -22.29 -11.19 -21.63
C VAL A 27 -20.87 -10.72 -21.82
N VAL A 28 -20.27 -10.17 -20.76
CA VAL A 28 -18.94 -9.57 -20.77
C VAL A 28 -18.03 -10.19 -19.70
N PRO A 29 -16.71 -10.19 -19.90
CA PRO A 29 -15.78 -10.58 -18.84
C PRO A 29 -15.93 -9.65 -17.62
N PRO A 30 -15.78 -10.16 -16.38
CA PRO A 30 -15.80 -9.30 -15.20
C PRO A 30 -14.53 -8.42 -15.14
N PRO A 31 -14.62 -7.19 -14.60
CA PRO A 31 -13.43 -6.49 -14.15
C PRO A 31 -12.73 -7.29 -13.05
N LEU A 32 -11.42 -7.10 -12.92
CA LEU A 32 -10.68 -7.64 -11.78
C LEU A 32 -10.52 -6.54 -10.73
N LEU A 33 -10.78 -6.87 -9.46
CA LEU A 33 -10.57 -5.97 -8.33
C LEU A 33 -9.36 -6.44 -7.52
N VAL A 34 -8.36 -5.56 -7.38
CA VAL A 34 -7.29 -5.72 -6.39
C VAL A 34 -7.45 -4.65 -5.33
N THR A 35 -7.52 -5.04 -4.06
CA THR A 35 -7.58 -4.09 -2.94
C THR A 35 -6.21 -4.03 -2.27
N LEU A 36 -5.67 -2.82 -2.16
CA LEU A 36 -4.56 -2.56 -1.26
C LEU A 36 -5.16 -2.06 0.06
N GLY A 37 -4.97 -2.85 1.10
CA GLY A 37 -5.41 -2.54 2.46
C GLY A 37 -4.25 -2.20 3.38
N GLY A 38 -4.57 -1.59 4.52
CA GLY A 38 -3.62 -1.21 5.57
C GLY A 38 -3.28 0.28 5.55
N MET A 39 -2.34 0.69 6.41
CA MET A 39 -1.86 2.06 6.52
C MET A 39 -1.00 2.46 5.31
N LEU A 40 -1.60 2.58 4.13
CA LEU A 40 -0.92 2.94 2.89
C LEU A 40 -0.49 4.41 2.84
N PHE A 41 -1.12 5.24 3.67
CA PHE A 41 -0.92 6.68 3.72
C PHE A 41 -0.89 7.14 5.16
N ASP A 42 -0.08 8.16 5.42
CA ASP A 42 -0.17 8.96 6.64
C ASP A 42 -1.56 9.63 6.78
N THR A 43 -1.93 9.90 8.03
CA THR A 43 -3.14 10.67 8.38
C THR A 43 -3.17 12.01 7.64
N ASN A 44 -4.30 12.31 6.98
CA ASN A 44 -4.51 13.53 6.18
C ASN A 44 -3.53 13.76 5.02
N LYS A 45 -2.81 12.72 4.61
CA LYS A 45 -1.87 12.79 3.48
C LYS A 45 -2.18 11.76 2.41
N SER A 46 -1.57 12.01 1.26
CA SER A 46 -1.62 11.19 0.06
C SER A 46 -0.26 10.60 -0.32
N PHE A 47 0.75 10.74 0.55
CA PHE A 47 2.06 10.11 0.33
C PHE A 47 1.93 8.60 0.52
N LEU A 48 2.33 7.85 -0.50
CA LEU A 48 2.29 6.40 -0.47
C LEU A 48 3.47 5.84 0.33
N LEU A 49 3.17 5.26 1.50
CA LEU A 49 4.16 4.73 2.42
C LEU A 49 4.89 3.49 1.84
N PRO A 50 6.14 3.22 2.27
CA PRO A 50 6.93 2.09 1.74
C PRO A 50 6.21 0.74 1.81
N VAL A 51 5.44 0.49 2.86
CA VAL A 51 4.65 -0.75 3.04
C VAL A 51 3.66 -1.01 1.90
N ALA A 52 3.12 0.05 1.28
CA ALA A 52 2.21 -0.08 0.15
C ALA A 52 2.94 -0.55 -1.12
N ARG A 53 4.22 -0.19 -1.28
CA ARG A 53 5.04 -0.55 -2.44
C ARG A 53 5.20 -2.05 -2.56
N ASP A 54 5.42 -2.74 -1.44
CA ASP A 54 5.65 -4.20 -1.43
C ASP A 54 4.41 -4.98 -1.88
N GLN A 55 3.24 -4.33 -1.93
CA GLN A 55 2.02 -4.89 -2.48
C GLN A 55 1.85 -4.60 -3.99
N LEU A 56 2.59 -3.65 -4.58
CA LEU A 56 2.39 -3.20 -5.97
C LEU A 56 3.08 -4.08 -7.02
N GLY A 57 4.11 -4.85 -6.66
CA GLY A 57 4.81 -5.73 -7.62
C GLY A 57 3.91 -6.78 -8.27
N VAL A 58 2.75 -7.08 -7.66
CA VAL A 58 1.72 -7.99 -8.18
C VAL A 58 0.91 -7.41 -9.34
N LEU A 59 0.89 -6.08 -9.51
CA LEU A 59 0.04 -5.42 -10.51
C LEU A 59 0.48 -5.77 -11.94
N GLN A 60 1.77 -6.05 -12.16
CA GLN A 60 2.27 -6.58 -13.43
C GLN A 60 1.70 -7.95 -13.77
N GLU A 61 1.61 -8.85 -12.79
CA GLU A 61 1.05 -10.19 -12.99
C GLU A 61 -0.44 -10.12 -13.30
N VAL A 62 -1.15 -9.28 -12.55
CA VAL A 62 -2.57 -8.99 -12.78
C VAL A 62 -2.80 -8.46 -14.18
N TYR A 63 -1.97 -7.53 -14.64
CA TYR A 63 -2.03 -7.04 -16.01
C TYR A 63 -1.75 -8.14 -17.03
N ALA A 64 -0.64 -8.88 -16.87
CA ALA A 64 -0.24 -9.90 -17.83
C ALA A 64 -1.29 -11.03 -17.96
N ALA A 65 -2.10 -11.24 -16.92
CA ALA A 65 -3.14 -12.27 -16.91
C ALA A 65 -4.40 -11.92 -17.73
N ARG A 66 -4.65 -10.65 -18.11
CA ARG A 66 -5.93 -10.21 -18.72
C ARG A 66 -5.74 -9.20 -19.87
N ASP A 67 -6.64 -9.23 -20.86
CA ASP A 67 -6.74 -8.21 -21.92
C ASP A 67 -7.46 -6.95 -21.40
N THR A 68 -6.78 -6.20 -20.52
CA THR A 68 -7.29 -4.98 -19.88
C THR A 68 -6.53 -3.76 -20.37
N ASP A 69 -7.25 -2.71 -20.76
CA ASP A 69 -6.65 -1.42 -21.18
C ASP A 69 -7.21 -0.20 -20.43
N GLN A 70 -8.08 -0.43 -19.43
CA GLN A 70 -8.58 0.58 -18.52
C GLN A 70 -8.31 0.16 -17.08
N LEU A 71 -7.63 1.01 -16.33
CA LEU A 71 -7.42 0.86 -14.89
C LEU A 71 -8.10 2.02 -14.17
N LEU A 72 -9.06 1.72 -13.31
CA LEU A 72 -9.69 2.70 -12.43
C LEU A 72 -9.15 2.51 -11.01
N LEU A 73 -8.48 3.54 -10.47
CA LEU A 73 -8.02 3.55 -9.09
C LEU A 73 -9.04 4.32 -8.26
N VAL A 74 -9.63 3.64 -7.29
CA VAL A 74 -10.65 4.20 -6.41
C VAL A 74 -10.06 4.38 -5.02
N GLY A 75 -9.89 5.63 -4.60
CA GLY A 75 -9.44 5.97 -3.27
C GLY A 75 -10.60 6.11 -2.30
N HIS A 76 -10.38 5.68 -1.06
CA HIS A 76 -11.33 5.77 0.05
C HIS A 76 -10.69 6.42 1.29
N THR A 77 -11.55 6.90 2.19
CA THR A 77 -11.18 7.38 3.52
C THR A 77 -12.09 6.72 4.55
N ASP A 78 -11.64 6.66 5.80
CA ASP A 78 -12.52 6.27 6.92
C ASP A 78 -13.54 7.36 7.26
N THR A 79 -14.48 7.04 8.16
CA THR A 79 -15.60 7.93 8.52
C THR A 79 -15.27 8.90 9.67
N SER A 80 -14.01 8.98 10.09
CA SER A 80 -13.59 9.81 11.24
C SER A 80 -13.37 11.30 10.90
N GLY A 81 -13.31 11.62 9.61
CA GLY A 81 -13.06 12.96 9.07
C GLY A 81 -14.33 13.73 8.71
N ASP A 82 -14.15 14.99 8.28
CA ASP A 82 -15.25 15.76 7.67
C ASP A 82 -15.32 15.42 6.17
N PRO A 83 -16.51 15.20 5.57
CA PRO A 83 -16.66 14.94 4.13
C PRO A 83 -15.93 15.94 3.23
N SER A 84 -15.90 17.23 3.61
CA SER A 84 -15.20 18.29 2.87
C SER A 84 -13.67 18.14 2.86
N VAL A 85 -13.13 17.31 3.76
CA VAL A 85 -11.73 16.89 3.81
C VAL A 85 -11.56 15.52 3.14
N ASN A 86 -12.44 14.58 3.45
CA ASN A 86 -12.38 13.18 3.03
C ASN A 86 -12.58 12.99 1.52
N ASP A 87 -13.57 13.66 0.91
CA ASP A 87 -13.83 13.57 -0.53
C ASP A 87 -12.61 13.99 -1.37
N PRO A 88 -12.02 15.20 -1.20
CA PRO A 88 -10.84 15.58 -1.98
C PRO A 88 -9.59 14.77 -1.62
N LEU A 89 -9.45 14.30 -0.36
CA LEU A 89 -8.31 13.47 0.04
C LEU A 89 -8.34 12.10 -0.62
N SER A 90 -9.52 11.48 -0.73
CA SER A 90 -9.69 10.18 -1.37
C SER A 90 -9.28 10.22 -2.86
N LEU A 91 -9.66 11.28 -3.58
CA LEU A 91 -9.24 11.50 -4.96
C LEU A 91 -7.73 11.77 -5.04
N GLU A 92 -7.18 12.64 -4.19
CA GLU A 92 -5.75 12.95 -4.19
C GLU A 92 -4.91 11.67 -3.97
N ARG A 93 -5.33 10.78 -3.06
CA ARG A 93 -4.68 9.47 -2.86
C ARG A 93 -4.69 8.61 -4.12
N ALA A 94 -5.82 8.53 -4.82
CA ALA A 94 -5.91 7.81 -6.10
C ALA A 94 -5.00 8.46 -7.17
N GLU A 95 -4.94 9.78 -7.25
CA GLU A 95 -4.07 10.52 -8.18
C GLU A 95 -2.58 10.29 -7.87
N LYS A 96 -2.17 10.27 -6.60
CA LYS A 96 -0.77 9.99 -6.24
C LYS A 96 -0.37 8.56 -6.54
N LEU A 97 -1.28 7.61 -6.40
CA LEU A 97 -1.03 6.23 -6.78
C LEU A 97 -1.00 6.06 -8.31
N VAL A 98 -1.85 6.76 -9.06
CA VAL A 98 -1.74 6.86 -10.53
C VAL A 98 -0.37 7.39 -10.95
N ALA A 99 0.08 8.49 -10.33
CA ALA A 99 1.37 9.07 -10.64
C ALA A 99 2.52 8.11 -10.30
N PHE A 100 2.39 7.37 -9.20
CA PHE A 100 3.36 6.36 -8.80
C PHE A 100 3.49 5.24 -9.84
N VAL A 101 2.40 4.59 -10.23
CA VAL A 101 2.43 3.47 -11.21
C VAL A 101 2.79 3.90 -12.63
N LYS A 102 2.78 5.22 -12.90
CA LYS A 102 3.18 5.82 -14.18
C LYS A 102 4.59 6.42 -14.17
N ASP A 103 5.31 6.33 -13.06
CA ASP A 103 6.60 6.99 -12.88
C ASP A 103 6.55 8.50 -13.18
N ASP A 104 5.51 9.20 -12.69
CA ASP A 104 5.35 10.65 -12.83
C ASP A 104 5.81 11.41 -11.58
N PRO A 105 7.10 11.79 -11.49
CA PRO A 105 7.62 12.50 -10.32
C PRO A 105 7.08 13.93 -10.21
N ALA A 106 6.58 14.54 -11.30
CA ALA A 106 6.14 15.93 -11.27
C ALA A 106 4.90 16.09 -10.38
N THR A 107 3.97 15.14 -10.48
CA THR A 107 2.76 15.11 -9.64
C THR A 107 3.08 14.93 -8.14
N TRP A 108 4.16 14.23 -7.82
CA TRP A 108 4.65 14.08 -6.44
C TRP A 108 5.41 15.32 -5.96
N LEU A 109 6.29 15.90 -6.80
CA LEU A 109 7.03 17.13 -6.47
C LEU A 109 6.11 18.29 -6.09
N ALA A 110 4.97 18.43 -6.75
CA ALA A 110 3.98 19.46 -6.45
C ALA A 110 3.49 19.43 -4.98
N MET A 111 3.53 18.28 -4.31
CA MET A 111 3.10 18.15 -2.91
C MET A 111 4.04 18.79 -1.89
N PHE A 112 5.26 19.14 -2.30
CA PHE A 112 6.24 19.85 -1.47
C PHE A 112 6.13 21.38 -1.58
N GLU A 113 5.29 21.89 -2.50
CA GLU A 113 5.20 23.32 -2.78
C GLU A 113 4.52 24.12 -1.66
N SER A 114 4.87 25.40 -1.57
CA SER A 114 4.42 26.28 -0.49
C SER A 114 2.94 26.68 -0.54
N ASN A 115 2.24 26.37 -1.64
CA ASN A 115 0.80 26.56 -1.83
C ASN A 115 -0.04 25.43 -1.21
N ILE A 116 0.53 24.25 -0.97
CA ILE A 116 -0.18 23.12 -0.35
C ILE A 116 -0.32 23.39 1.15
N PRO A 117 -1.51 23.28 1.77
CA PRO A 117 -1.67 23.48 3.22
C PRO A 117 -0.72 22.59 4.03
N SER A 118 -0.08 23.12 5.09
CA SER A 118 0.99 22.43 5.82
C SER A 118 0.60 21.04 6.38
N LYS A 119 -0.66 20.84 6.74
CA LYS A 119 -1.16 19.53 7.21
C LYS A 119 -1.23 18.45 6.12
N ARG A 120 -1.27 18.86 4.85
CA ARG A 120 -1.32 17.98 3.67
C ARG A 120 0.00 17.95 2.90
N ARG A 121 0.81 19.00 3.04
CA ARG A 121 2.08 19.20 2.34
C ARG A 121 3.11 18.16 2.78
N TRP A 122 3.86 17.65 1.83
CA TRP A 122 4.99 16.76 2.07
C TRP A 122 6.26 17.57 2.39
N GLY A 123 7.18 16.94 3.10
CA GLY A 123 8.42 17.54 3.55
C GLY A 123 9.44 16.48 3.98
N SER A 124 10.20 16.79 5.02
CA SER A 124 11.31 15.96 5.47
C SER A 124 10.92 14.54 5.88
N THR A 125 9.68 14.34 6.35
CA THR A 125 9.17 13.01 6.73
C THR A 125 9.03 12.11 5.51
N GLU A 126 8.41 12.60 4.44
CA GLU A 126 8.26 11.86 3.18
C GLU A 126 9.61 11.65 2.50
N ASP A 127 10.49 12.66 2.54
CA ASP A 127 11.87 12.52 2.06
C ASP A 127 12.58 11.38 2.81
N PHE A 128 12.45 11.30 4.14
CA PHE A 128 13.04 10.24 4.95
C PHE A 128 12.48 8.86 4.61
N HIS A 129 11.16 8.71 4.49
CA HIS A 129 10.54 7.44 4.08
C HIS A 129 11.07 6.94 2.74
N MET A 130 11.25 7.83 1.75
CA MET A 130 11.83 7.44 0.47
C MET A 130 13.29 7.02 0.60
N ILE A 131 14.10 7.77 1.35
CA ILE A 131 15.53 7.48 1.53
C ILE A 131 15.72 6.15 2.24
N GLU A 132 15.00 5.92 3.35
CA GLU A 132 15.03 4.66 4.10
C GLU A 132 14.61 3.48 3.22
N ALA A 133 13.56 3.64 2.42
CA ALA A 133 13.11 2.61 1.50
C ALA A 133 14.10 2.34 0.36
N ILE A 134 15.02 3.25 0.06
CA ILE A 134 16.03 3.11 -1.00
C ILE A 134 17.36 2.57 -0.43
N LEU A 135 17.82 3.06 0.70
CA LEU A 135 19.11 2.66 1.27
C LEU A 135 18.95 1.38 2.10
N THR A 136 19.03 0.23 1.43
CA THR A 136 18.80 -1.11 2.04
C THR A 136 20.07 -1.81 2.51
N ASP A 137 21.24 -1.18 2.42
CA ASP A 137 22.53 -1.77 2.77
C ASP A 137 22.97 -1.51 4.23
N GLY A 138 22.06 -0.98 5.06
CA GLY A 138 22.35 -0.60 6.44
C GLY A 138 23.05 0.76 6.57
N SER A 139 23.21 1.51 5.47
CA SER A 139 23.63 2.91 5.52
C SER A 139 22.64 3.76 6.32
N GLU A 140 23.16 4.79 6.99
CA GLU A 140 22.30 5.79 7.65
C GLU A 140 21.43 6.50 6.61
N ALA A 141 20.12 6.56 6.84
CA ALA A 141 19.13 7.15 5.95
C ALA A 141 19.25 8.68 5.89
N THR A 142 20.26 9.17 5.16
CA THR A 142 20.56 10.60 4.99
C THR A 142 20.49 11.01 3.52
N VAL A 143 20.27 12.32 3.29
CA VAL A 143 20.25 12.89 1.95
C VAL A 143 21.60 12.71 1.25
N GLU A 144 22.71 12.91 1.98
CA GLU A 144 24.05 12.74 1.44
C GLU A 144 24.32 11.29 1.05
N ALA A 145 23.90 10.31 1.87
CA ALA A 145 24.03 8.89 1.54
C ALA A 145 23.24 8.54 0.26
N PHE A 146 22.02 9.06 0.10
CA PHE A 146 21.27 8.89 -1.14
C PHE A 146 21.98 9.52 -2.35
N GLN A 147 22.51 10.75 -2.23
CA GLN A 147 23.24 11.41 -3.31
C GLN A 147 24.48 10.61 -3.73
N LEU A 148 25.20 10.02 -2.77
CA LEU A 148 26.37 9.18 -3.03
C LEU A 148 25.98 7.84 -3.68
N ASP A 149 24.95 7.15 -3.19
CA ASP A 149 24.42 5.91 -3.80
C ASP A 149 23.97 6.16 -5.25
N HIS A 150 23.17 7.21 -5.48
CA HIS A 150 22.73 7.60 -6.82
C HIS A 150 23.92 7.84 -7.75
N ASN A 151 24.94 8.58 -7.31
CA ASN A 151 26.13 8.85 -8.10
C ASN A 151 26.94 7.60 -8.42
N ALA A 152 27.02 6.66 -7.49
CA ALA A 152 27.66 5.36 -7.73
C ALA A 152 26.92 4.59 -8.83
N ARG A 153 25.59 4.51 -8.77
CA ARG A 153 24.75 3.88 -9.80
C ARG A 153 24.89 4.55 -11.18
N VAL A 154 25.01 5.88 -11.21
CA VAL A 154 25.30 6.63 -12.46
C VAL A 154 26.67 6.25 -13.01
N GLN A 155 27.69 6.19 -12.15
CA GLN A 155 29.05 5.84 -12.54
C GLN A 155 29.16 4.39 -13.05
N ASP A 156 28.45 3.47 -12.42
CA ASP A 156 28.39 2.05 -12.78
C ASP A 156 27.49 1.79 -14.00
N GLY A 157 26.75 2.81 -14.45
CA GLY A 157 25.88 2.75 -15.62
C GLY A 157 24.55 2.02 -15.36
N GLU A 158 24.18 1.79 -14.10
CA GLU A 158 22.88 1.22 -13.71
C GLU A 158 21.71 2.16 -14.07
N THR A 159 21.99 3.46 -14.13
CA THR A 159 21.02 4.49 -14.52
C THR A 159 21.66 5.51 -15.46
N GLN A 160 20.87 6.03 -16.41
CA GLN A 160 21.30 7.05 -17.38
C GLN A 160 20.99 8.48 -16.93
N ARG A 161 20.71 8.67 -15.64
CA ARG A 161 20.34 9.96 -15.05
C ARG A 161 21.59 10.79 -14.71
N ASP A 162 21.39 12.08 -14.48
CA ASP A 162 22.49 13.00 -14.13
C ASP A 162 22.98 12.76 -12.70
N PRO A 163 24.29 12.91 -12.42
CA PRO A 163 24.80 12.86 -11.06
C PRO A 163 24.33 14.07 -10.24
N LEU A 164 24.18 13.85 -8.93
CA LEU A 164 23.81 14.85 -7.94
C LEU A 164 25.04 15.44 -7.25
N THR A 165 24.93 16.66 -6.73
CA THR A 165 25.91 17.19 -5.77
C THR A 165 25.72 16.47 -4.44
N ALA A 166 26.75 15.83 -3.89
CA ALA A 166 26.72 15.23 -2.56
C ALA A 166 27.02 16.31 -1.49
N ASP A 167 26.01 17.12 -1.16
CA ASP A 167 26.09 18.23 -0.20
C ASP A 167 25.13 18.06 1.00
N GLY A 168 24.39 16.96 1.05
CA GLY A 168 23.37 16.70 2.06
C GLY A 168 22.13 17.60 1.95
N LEU A 169 21.99 18.38 0.87
CA LEU A 169 20.86 19.29 0.67
C LEU A 169 19.81 18.69 -0.26
N ILE A 170 18.56 18.66 0.23
CA ILE A 170 17.42 18.16 -0.54
C ILE A 170 16.79 19.26 -1.42
N GLY A 171 17.56 19.67 -2.43
CA GLY A 171 17.10 20.58 -3.48
C GLY A 171 16.11 19.94 -4.47
N PRO A 172 15.52 20.71 -5.39
CA PRO A 172 14.55 20.20 -6.37
C PRO A 172 15.07 19.03 -7.22
N ASN A 173 16.35 19.07 -7.61
CA ASN A 173 16.97 17.99 -8.40
C ASN A 173 17.14 16.72 -7.55
N THR A 174 17.71 16.83 -6.35
CA THR A 174 17.85 15.70 -5.41
C THR A 174 16.50 15.05 -5.14
N ARG A 175 15.47 15.84 -4.85
CA ARG A 175 14.13 15.33 -4.56
C ARG A 175 13.47 14.67 -5.76
N ARG A 176 13.65 15.23 -6.96
CA ARG A 176 13.15 14.61 -8.20
C ARG A 176 13.75 13.22 -8.40
N GLU A 177 15.07 13.10 -8.24
CA GLU A 177 15.76 11.82 -8.39
C GLU A 177 15.39 10.82 -7.30
N LEU A 178 15.20 11.29 -6.07
CA LEU A 178 14.71 10.50 -4.95
C LEU A 178 13.33 9.90 -5.24
N ILE A 179 12.38 10.73 -5.70
CA ILE A 179 11.04 10.27 -6.08
C ILE A 179 11.11 9.24 -7.21
N LEU A 180 11.91 9.50 -8.25
CA LEU A 180 12.05 8.57 -9.37
C LEU A 180 12.74 7.24 -8.97
N ALA A 181 13.66 7.27 -8.01
CA ALA A 181 14.25 6.05 -7.46
C ALA A 181 13.24 5.27 -6.61
N TYR A 182 12.40 5.98 -5.86
CA TYR A 182 11.35 5.40 -5.03
C TYR A 182 10.19 4.81 -5.85
N MET A 183 9.81 5.44 -6.97
CA MET A 183 8.80 4.89 -7.90
C MET A 183 9.30 3.62 -8.59
N ALA A 184 10.54 3.64 -9.12
CA ALA A 184 11.13 2.50 -9.84
C ALA A 184 11.30 1.22 -9.00
N ARG A 185 11.19 1.35 -7.68
CA ARG A 185 11.36 0.27 -6.71
C ARG A 185 10.20 -0.73 -6.73
N ASP A 186 9.00 -0.38 -7.20
CA ASP A 186 7.87 -1.31 -7.26
C ASP A 186 8.04 -2.41 -8.33
N GLY A 187 9.02 -2.25 -9.22
CA GLY A 187 9.27 -3.13 -10.35
C GLY A 187 8.21 -3.05 -11.45
N SER A 188 7.17 -2.22 -11.29
CA SER A 188 5.94 -2.17 -12.08
C SER A 188 5.73 -0.83 -12.81
N SER A 189 6.58 -0.53 -13.80
CA SER A 189 6.31 0.61 -14.69
C SER A 189 5.16 0.30 -15.66
N LEU A 190 3.93 0.59 -15.23
CA LEU A 190 2.71 0.50 -16.06
C LEU A 190 2.64 1.63 -17.09
N GLY A 191 3.61 2.56 -17.11
CA GLY A 191 3.75 3.59 -18.14
C GLY A 191 4.70 3.23 -19.28
N SER A 192 5.46 2.13 -19.15
CA SER A 192 6.37 1.66 -20.19
C SER A 192 5.57 1.15 -21.41
N GLY A 193 6.13 1.28 -22.62
CA GLY A 193 5.41 0.98 -23.87
C GLY A 193 4.91 -0.46 -24.03
N GLU A 194 5.28 -1.36 -23.12
CA GLU A 194 4.76 -2.72 -23.00
C GLU A 194 3.36 -2.76 -22.35
N PHE A 195 3.01 -1.75 -21.55
CA PHE A 195 1.78 -1.66 -20.75
C PHE A 195 1.00 -0.37 -21.06
N ALA A 196 0.36 -0.26 -22.22
CA ALA A 196 -0.40 0.95 -22.59
C ALA A 196 -1.79 1.00 -21.92
N ILE A 197 -1.86 1.16 -20.60
CA ILE A 197 -3.12 1.21 -19.84
C ILE A 197 -3.62 2.65 -19.62
N ASN A 198 -4.91 2.87 -19.89
CA ASN A 198 -5.57 4.14 -19.58
C ASN A 198 -5.98 4.13 -18.11
N THR A 199 -5.28 4.93 -17.30
CA THR A 199 -5.58 5.04 -15.87
C THR A 199 -6.54 6.19 -15.57
N THR A 200 -7.54 5.96 -14.74
CA THR A 200 -8.44 6.98 -14.20
C THR A 200 -8.34 6.95 -12.68
N ALA A 201 -8.12 8.12 -12.05
CA ALA A 201 -8.25 8.28 -10.61
C ALA A 201 -9.69 8.66 -10.26
N HIS A 202 -10.22 8.09 -9.18
CA HIS A 202 -11.57 8.34 -8.70
C HIS A 202 -11.61 8.34 -7.17
N GLY A 203 -12.35 9.27 -6.57
CA GLY A 203 -12.52 9.36 -5.13
C GLY A 203 -13.90 8.89 -4.67
N CYS A 204 -13.95 8.07 -3.64
CA CYS A 204 -15.20 7.61 -3.01
C CYS A 204 -15.44 8.23 -1.62
N GLY A 205 -14.48 8.99 -1.09
CA GLY A 205 -14.54 9.56 0.25
C GLY A 205 -14.80 8.48 1.29
N GLU A 206 -15.66 8.82 2.25
CA GLU A 206 -16.10 7.93 3.34
C GLU A 206 -17.45 7.25 3.04
N ASN A 207 -17.96 7.34 1.81
CA ASN A 207 -19.36 7.02 1.48
C ASN A 207 -19.62 5.52 1.34
N PHE A 208 -18.58 4.70 1.23
CA PHE A 208 -18.68 3.27 0.93
C PHE A 208 -17.79 2.42 1.85
N PRO A 209 -18.01 2.50 3.17
CA PRO A 209 -17.30 1.64 4.11
C PRO A 209 -17.60 0.17 3.85
N LEU A 210 -16.64 -0.71 4.12
CA LEU A 210 -16.82 -2.15 3.94
C LEU A 210 -17.39 -2.81 5.19
N ASP A 211 -18.01 -3.96 5.01
CA ASP A 211 -18.41 -4.83 6.10
C ASP A 211 -17.20 -5.45 6.82
N GLU A 212 -17.46 -6.18 7.91
CA GLU A 212 -16.40 -6.81 8.70
C GLU A 212 -15.54 -7.79 7.88
N ALA A 213 -16.08 -8.40 6.84
CA ALA A 213 -15.34 -9.31 5.97
C ALA A 213 -14.46 -8.55 4.96
N GLY A 214 -14.79 -7.31 4.62
CA GLY A 214 -14.14 -6.53 3.56
C GLY A 214 -14.65 -6.88 2.15
N ASP A 215 -15.70 -7.70 2.06
CA ASP A 215 -16.20 -8.28 0.82
C ASP A 215 -17.25 -7.39 0.17
N ASP A 216 -18.12 -6.78 0.97
CA ASP A 216 -19.23 -5.95 0.51
C ASP A 216 -19.26 -4.58 1.21
N VAL A 217 -20.00 -3.64 0.62
CA VAL A 217 -20.26 -2.32 1.25
C VAL A 217 -21.21 -2.52 2.43
N ASP A 218 -20.85 -1.97 3.59
CA ASP A 218 -21.68 -2.03 4.78
C ASP A 218 -22.94 -1.18 4.59
N ALA A 219 -24.10 -1.80 4.80
CA ALA A 219 -25.40 -1.14 4.73
C ALA A 219 -25.70 -0.28 5.98
N ALA A 220 -24.99 -0.50 7.09
CA ALA A 220 -25.18 0.19 8.37
C ALA A 220 -23.85 0.48 9.10
N PRO A 221 -22.93 1.25 8.48
CA PRO A 221 -21.61 1.48 9.02
C PRO A 221 -21.61 2.28 10.32
N ALA A 222 -20.64 1.98 11.18
CA ALA A 222 -20.38 2.77 12.37
C ALA A 222 -19.91 4.18 11.97
N ALA A 223 -20.56 5.20 12.55
CA ALA A 223 -20.17 6.59 12.32
C ALA A 223 -18.91 6.96 13.13
N ASN A 224 -18.03 7.77 12.54
CA ASN A 224 -16.77 8.20 13.15
C ASN A 224 -15.83 7.05 13.54
N ALA A 225 -15.84 5.98 12.75
CA ALA A 225 -14.93 4.86 12.91
C ALA A 225 -13.61 5.16 12.18
N SER A 226 -12.49 4.88 12.86
CA SER A 226 -11.19 4.73 12.20
C SER A 226 -11.02 3.26 11.86
N ASP A 227 -11.24 2.90 10.60
CA ASP A 227 -11.06 1.55 10.09
C ASP A 227 -10.02 1.55 8.96
N ASP A 228 -9.01 0.72 9.12
CA ASP A 228 -7.92 0.52 8.16
C ASP A 228 -8.44 -0.06 6.83
N LYS A 229 -9.56 -0.81 6.85
CA LYS A 229 -10.24 -1.31 5.65
C LYS A 229 -10.92 -0.19 4.86
N ASP A 230 -11.28 0.91 5.52
CA ASP A 230 -11.88 2.07 4.86
C ASP A 230 -10.83 3.03 4.33
N ARG A 231 -9.62 3.03 4.91
CA ARG A 231 -8.44 3.71 4.35
C ARG A 231 -7.74 2.88 3.28
N ARG A 232 -8.47 2.50 2.24
CA ARG A 232 -7.97 1.63 1.15
C ARG A 232 -7.86 2.36 -0.18
N VAL A 233 -7.14 1.72 -1.10
CA VAL A 233 -7.22 2.02 -2.53
C VAL A 233 -7.50 0.74 -3.29
N GLU A 234 -8.39 0.82 -4.26
CA GLU A 234 -8.85 -0.30 -5.05
C GLU A 234 -8.51 -0.11 -6.53
N PHE A 235 -8.02 -1.16 -7.15
CA PHE A 235 -7.64 -1.19 -8.56
C PHE A 235 -8.65 -2.04 -9.30
N PHE A 236 -9.44 -1.40 -10.16
CA PHE A 236 -10.34 -2.09 -11.06
C PHE A 236 -9.71 -2.16 -12.46
N PHE A 237 -9.36 -3.36 -12.87
CA PHE A 237 -8.88 -3.65 -14.21
C PHE A 237 -10.06 -4.03 -15.09
N PHE A 238 -10.52 -3.10 -15.92
CA PHE A 238 -11.65 -3.32 -16.80
C PHE A 238 -11.20 -3.93 -18.15
N PRO A 239 -11.93 -4.93 -18.67
CA PRO A 239 -11.66 -5.49 -19.99
C PRO A 239 -11.76 -4.43 -21.08
N LYS A 240 -10.86 -4.50 -22.06
CA LYS A 240 -10.86 -3.60 -23.22
C LYS A 240 -12.19 -3.58 -23.97
N SER A 241 -12.89 -4.71 -24.04
CA SER A 241 -14.17 -4.85 -24.71
C SER A 241 -15.31 -4.03 -24.07
N THR A 242 -15.20 -3.70 -22.79
CA THR A 242 -16.25 -3.00 -22.04
C THR A 242 -15.86 -1.62 -21.58
N GLY A 243 -14.58 -1.40 -21.26
CA GLY A 243 -14.16 -0.23 -20.51
C GLY A 243 -14.81 -0.16 -19.12
N ILE A 244 -14.74 1.02 -18.50
CA ILE A 244 -15.36 1.30 -17.20
C ILE A 244 -16.88 1.31 -17.34
N ASP A 245 -17.57 0.34 -16.74
CA ASP A 245 -19.03 0.16 -16.86
C ASP A 245 -19.70 -0.16 -15.50
N PRO A 246 -20.59 0.70 -14.98
CA PRO A 246 -21.00 1.99 -15.57
C PRO A 246 -19.86 3.01 -15.63
N PRO A 247 -19.91 4.03 -16.51
CA PRO A 247 -18.93 5.11 -16.52
C PRO A 247 -18.86 5.83 -15.17
N ALA A 248 -17.67 6.31 -14.79
CA ALA A 248 -17.52 7.11 -13.57
C ALA A 248 -18.42 8.36 -13.62
N PRO A 249 -19.15 8.69 -12.53
CA PRO A 249 -20.09 9.81 -12.50
C PRO A 249 -19.40 11.20 -12.47
N GLY A 250 -18.07 11.22 -12.38
CA GLY A 250 -17.21 12.38 -12.25
C GLY A 250 -15.87 11.95 -11.68
N SER A 251 -15.12 12.88 -11.06
CA SER A 251 -13.90 12.54 -10.31
C SER A 251 -14.19 11.91 -8.94
N ASN A 252 -15.40 12.13 -8.42
CA ASN A 252 -15.83 11.57 -7.13
C ASN A 252 -17.22 10.96 -7.23
N SER A 253 -17.43 9.92 -6.42
CA SER A 253 -18.72 9.30 -6.18
C SER A 253 -19.38 9.94 -4.96
N PRO A 254 -20.51 10.67 -5.12
CA PRO A 254 -21.23 11.22 -3.98
C PRO A 254 -21.93 10.11 -3.17
N ALA A 255 -22.34 10.47 -1.95
CA ALA A 255 -23.20 9.63 -1.11
C ALA A 255 -24.42 9.10 -1.91
N GLY A 256 -24.66 7.79 -1.83
CA GLY A 256 -25.76 7.13 -2.52
C GLY A 256 -25.57 6.90 -4.02
N SER A 257 -24.40 7.21 -4.58
CA SER A 257 -24.08 6.81 -5.96
C SER A 257 -24.04 5.29 -6.10
N THR A 258 -24.41 4.81 -7.29
CA THR A 258 -24.65 3.37 -7.54
C THR A 258 -23.55 2.72 -8.37
N GLU A 259 -22.67 3.54 -8.94
CA GLU A 259 -21.61 3.15 -9.86
C GLU A 259 -20.54 2.32 -9.16
N TYR A 260 -20.03 2.80 -8.01
CA TYR A 260 -19.04 2.07 -7.22
C TYR A 260 -19.53 0.71 -6.72
N PRO A 261 -20.72 0.60 -6.07
CA PRO A 261 -21.28 -0.69 -5.71
C PRO A 261 -21.45 -1.64 -6.90
N GLU A 262 -21.84 -1.12 -8.08
CA GLU A 262 -21.99 -1.95 -9.27
C GLU A 262 -20.64 -2.42 -9.84
N TRP A 263 -19.57 -1.62 -9.75
CA TRP A 263 -18.22 -2.06 -10.10
C TRP A 263 -17.76 -3.22 -9.21
N ARG A 264 -17.88 -3.11 -7.88
CA ARG A 264 -17.54 -4.21 -6.96
C ARG A 264 -18.36 -5.46 -7.23
N LYS A 265 -19.67 -5.32 -7.39
CA LYS A 265 -20.58 -6.44 -7.65
C LYS A 265 -20.28 -7.18 -8.96
N LYS A 266 -19.80 -6.48 -9.98
CA LYS A 266 -19.36 -7.09 -11.25
C LYS A 266 -17.96 -7.69 -11.15
N ALA A 267 -17.12 -7.19 -10.25
CA ALA A 267 -15.73 -7.54 -10.18
C ALA A 267 -15.49 -8.95 -9.65
N GLU A 268 -14.47 -9.60 -10.21
CA GLU A 268 -13.84 -10.75 -9.62
C GLU A 268 -12.73 -10.26 -8.68
N VAL A 269 -12.83 -10.61 -7.40
CA VAL A 269 -11.84 -10.21 -6.40
C VAL A 269 -10.58 -11.03 -6.58
N PHE A 270 -9.47 -10.33 -6.73
CA PHE A 270 -8.15 -10.92 -6.80
C PHE A 270 -7.50 -10.92 -5.43
N ASN A 271 -7.31 -12.11 -4.88
CA ASN A 271 -6.68 -12.27 -3.57
C ASN A 271 -5.15 -12.26 -3.71
N LEU A 272 -4.53 -11.17 -3.24
CA LEU A 272 -3.08 -11.00 -3.24
C LEU A 272 -2.35 -12.09 -2.43
N GLU A 273 -2.94 -12.56 -1.33
CA GLU A 273 -2.36 -13.61 -0.49
C GLU A 273 -2.36 -14.98 -1.19
N ALA A 274 -3.33 -15.22 -2.09
CA ALA A 274 -3.39 -16.47 -2.86
C ALA A 274 -2.27 -16.56 -3.91
N LEU A 275 -1.80 -15.44 -4.47
CA LEU A 275 -0.64 -15.43 -5.37
C LEU A 275 0.69 -15.63 -4.62
N ARG A 276 0.82 -15.00 -3.45
CA ARG A 276 2.01 -15.15 -2.59
C ARG A 276 2.22 -16.62 -2.20
N THR A 277 1.14 -17.32 -1.87
CA THR A 277 1.14 -18.74 -1.48
C THR A 277 1.20 -19.71 -2.68
N GLY A 278 0.79 -19.29 -3.88
CA GLY A 278 0.78 -20.10 -5.11
C GLY A 278 2.13 -20.23 -5.82
N ARG A 279 3.11 -19.37 -5.51
CA ARG A 279 4.51 -19.54 -5.92
C ARG A 279 5.14 -20.57 -5.01
N GLY A 280 5.28 -21.79 -5.52
CA GLY A 280 5.70 -23.00 -4.80
C GLY A 280 6.59 -22.76 -3.57
N GLY A 281 6.05 -23.07 -2.39
CA GLY A 281 6.83 -23.37 -1.19
C GLY A 281 7.81 -22.28 -0.76
N VAL A 282 7.42 -21.00 -0.80
CA VAL A 282 8.05 -20.03 0.10
C VAL A 282 7.33 -20.18 1.43
N ASP A 283 8.07 -20.60 2.44
CA ASP A 283 7.62 -20.66 3.81
C ASP A 283 6.99 -19.31 4.18
N ASN A 284 5.67 -19.27 4.42
CA ASN A 284 4.95 -18.04 4.78
C ASN A 284 5.33 -17.53 6.18
N SER A 285 6.21 -18.27 6.85
CA SER A 285 7.14 -17.84 7.88
C SER A 285 7.62 -16.39 7.71
N ALA A 286 7.16 -15.51 8.57
CA ALA A 286 7.83 -14.25 8.87
C ALA A 286 8.85 -14.44 10.01
N LEU A 287 9.71 -13.43 10.23
CA LEU A 287 10.71 -13.35 11.28
C LEU A 287 10.45 -12.13 12.15
N ILE A 288 10.53 -12.31 13.46
CA ILE A 288 10.71 -11.25 14.44
C ILE A 288 12.17 -11.31 14.89
N SER A 289 12.94 -10.23 14.72
CA SER A 289 14.35 -10.15 15.14
C SER A 289 14.64 -8.81 15.81
N PHE A 290 15.10 -8.85 17.06
CA PHE A 290 15.48 -7.65 17.81
C PHE A 290 16.63 -7.94 18.79
N ILE A 291 17.43 -6.92 19.09
CA ILE A 291 18.45 -6.92 20.14
C ILE A 291 17.91 -6.13 21.32
N LEU A 292 17.97 -6.73 22.51
CA LEU A 292 17.65 -6.10 23.78
C LEU A 292 18.94 -5.62 24.46
N GLU A 293 18.98 -4.32 24.76
CA GLU A 293 20.01 -3.68 25.55
C GLU A 293 19.40 -3.06 26.81
N ASN A 294 20.21 -2.89 27.85
CA ASN A 294 19.87 -2.00 28.95
C ASN A 294 20.13 -0.54 28.54
N ASP A 295 19.55 0.41 29.26
CA ASP A 295 19.68 1.85 28.98
C ASP A 295 21.15 2.36 29.06
N ASP A 296 21.99 1.65 29.81
CA ASP A 296 23.44 1.89 29.89
C ASP A 296 24.22 1.27 28.71
N ARG A 297 23.53 0.71 27.72
CA ARG A 297 24.04 -0.01 26.53
C ARG A 297 24.78 -1.31 26.84
N THR A 298 24.55 -1.90 28.01
CA THR A 298 24.97 -3.27 28.27
C THR A 298 23.98 -4.25 27.65
N VAL A 299 24.48 -5.41 27.23
CA VAL A 299 23.66 -6.47 26.62
C VAL A 299 22.69 -7.05 27.64
N ALA A 300 21.41 -7.15 27.28
CA ALA A 300 20.39 -7.79 28.11
C ALA A 300 20.22 -9.26 27.72
N ALA A 301 21.21 -10.08 28.07
CA ALA A 301 21.23 -11.50 27.78
C ALA A 301 20.32 -12.31 28.71
N ASN A 302 19.79 -13.44 28.21
CA ASN A 302 18.93 -14.38 28.95
C ASN A 302 17.67 -13.75 29.55
N GLN A 303 17.16 -12.68 28.93
CA GLN A 303 15.97 -11.99 29.38
C GLN A 303 14.72 -12.63 28.80
N SER A 304 13.71 -12.84 29.65
CA SER A 304 12.42 -13.39 29.24
C SER A 304 11.59 -12.33 28.52
N VAL A 305 11.17 -12.62 27.29
CA VAL A 305 10.35 -11.73 26.45
C VAL A 305 9.08 -12.46 26.04
N THR A 306 7.93 -11.85 26.28
CA THR A 306 6.66 -12.35 25.73
C THR A 306 6.41 -11.74 24.37
N VAL A 307 6.11 -12.58 23.39
CA VAL A 307 5.81 -12.22 22.00
C VAL A 307 4.36 -12.60 21.74
N ALA A 308 3.48 -11.62 21.55
CA ALA A 308 2.05 -11.83 21.36
C ALA A 308 1.59 -11.27 20.00
N GLY A 309 1.18 -12.16 19.10
CA GLY A 309 0.48 -11.82 17.86
C GLY A 309 -1.01 -12.09 17.95
N GLU A 310 -1.74 -11.89 16.84
CA GLU A 310 -3.20 -12.07 16.80
C GLU A 310 -3.65 -13.50 17.14
N LYS A 311 -2.88 -14.51 16.71
CA LYS A 311 -3.23 -15.93 16.86
C LYS A 311 -2.36 -16.70 17.84
N GLU A 312 -1.25 -16.11 18.28
CA GLU A 312 -0.26 -16.81 19.11
C GLU A 312 0.33 -15.90 20.19
N THR A 313 0.69 -16.50 21.32
CA THR A 313 1.49 -15.85 22.36
C THR A 313 2.49 -16.85 22.89
N GLU A 314 3.75 -16.46 22.92
CA GLU A 314 4.86 -17.29 23.37
C GLU A 314 5.83 -16.48 24.21
N THR A 315 6.47 -17.12 25.18
CA THR A 315 7.56 -16.51 25.95
C THR A 315 8.88 -17.12 25.50
N LEU A 316 9.77 -16.26 25.01
CA LEU A 316 11.11 -16.59 24.53
C LEU A 316 12.16 -15.96 25.42
N THR A 317 13.43 -16.28 25.17
CA THR A 317 14.56 -15.77 25.95
C THR A 317 15.63 -15.23 25.01
N THR A 318 16.15 -14.04 25.27
CA THR A 318 17.27 -13.47 24.49
C THR A 318 18.54 -14.29 24.68
N ASP A 319 19.40 -14.36 23.67
CA ASP A 319 20.67 -15.08 23.70
C ASP A 319 21.77 -14.32 24.48
N ALA A 320 23.03 -14.75 24.35
CA ALA A 320 24.17 -14.13 25.05
C ALA A 320 24.50 -12.73 24.53
N GLU A 321 24.01 -12.38 23.34
CA GLU A 321 24.18 -11.10 22.65
C GLU A 321 22.94 -10.21 22.82
N GLY A 322 21.92 -10.67 23.57
CA GLY A 322 20.66 -9.95 23.76
C GLY A 322 19.73 -10.06 22.56
N LEU A 323 20.08 -10.85 21.55
CA LEU A 323 19.30 -11.06 20.35
C LEU A 323 18.18 -12.08 20.64
N LEU A 324 17.01 -11.82 20.07
CA LEU A 324 15.91 -12.77 20.02
C LEU A 324 15.38 -12.83 18.60
N GLU A 325 15.33 -14.05 18.08
CA GLU A 325 14.79 -14.36 16.76
C GLU A 325 13.67 -15.38 16.87
N LYS A 326 12.50 -15.05 16.31
CA LYS A 326 11.38 -15.98 16.16
C LYS A 326 11.06 -16.14 14.67
N GLN A 327 11.39 -17.30 14.12
CA GLN A 327 11.09 -17.68 12.75
C GLN A 327 9.71 -18.34 12.66
N GLU A 328 9.22 -18.56 11.44
CA GLU A 328 7.97 -19.28 11.19
C GLU A 328 6.73 -18.63 11.81
N VAL A 329 6.74 -17.31 12.01
CA VAL A 329 5.57 -16.59 12.55
C VAL A 329 4.62 -16.14 11.43
N ASP A 330 3.35 -15.95 11.76
CA ASP A 330 2.40 -15.33 10.82
C ASP A 330 2.81 -13.86 10.59
N PRO A 331 2.76 -13.33 9.35
CA PRO A 331 2.96 -11.90 9.10
C PRO A 331 1.92 -11.06 9.86
N GLY A 332 2.34 -9.91 10.41
CA GLY A 332 1.46 -9.01 11.16
C GLY A 332 2.17 -8.31 12.32
N ASP A 333 1.41 -7.58 13.14
CA ASP A 333 1.94 -6.88 14.31
C ASP A 333 1.98 -7.80 15.54
N TYR A 334 3.09 -7.73 16.25
CA TYR A 334 3.36 -8.45 17.48
C TYR A 334 3.67 -7.46 18.58
N VAL A 335 3.15 -7.75 19.77
CA VAL A 335 3.46 -7.02 20.98
C VAL A 335 4.55 -7.79 21.72
N LEU A 336 5.71 -7.15 21.88
CA LEU A 336 6.82 -7.61 22.70
C LEU A 336 6.67 -7.03 24.10
N THR A 337 6.75 -7.88 25.13
CA THR A 337 6.70 -7.47 26.53
C THR A 337 7.91 -7.99 27.29
N VAL A 338 8.66 -7.07 27.91
CA VAL A 338 9.82 -7.35 28.77
C VAL A 338 9.64 -6.62 30.10
N GLY A 339 9.34 -7.35 31.17
CA GLY A 339 8.98 -6.71 32.45
C GLY A 339 7.73 -5.84 32.29
N GLU A 340 7.84 -4.53 32.59
CA GLU A 340 6.78 -3.54 32.38
C GLU A 340 6.84 -2.87 30.99
N LEU A 341 7.91 -3.09 30.22
CA LEU A 341 8.10 -2.47 28.91
C LEU A 341 7.30 -3.24 27.85
N THR A 342 6.58 -2.50 27.00
CA THR A 342 5.80 -3.05 25.89
C THR A 342 6.13 -2.29 24.60
N MET A 343 6.36 -3.01 23.52
CA MET A 343 6.64 -2.45 22.19
C MET A 343 5.91 -3.26 21.11
N THR A 344 5.44 -2.58 20.07
CA THR A 344 4.89 -3.25 18.88
C THR A 344 5.98 -3.40 17.82
N VAL A 345 6.10 -4.59 17.23
CA VAL A 345 6.97 -4.90 16.10
C VAL A 345 6.19 -5.62 15.02
N SER A 346 6.44 -5.33 13.76
CA SER A 346 5.83 -6.09 12.67
C SER A 346 6.73 -7.28 12.32
N ALA A 347 6.15 -8.47 12.23
CA ALA A 347 6.83 -9.66 11.72
C ALA A 347 6.97 -9.55 10.20
N LEU A 348 8.17 -9.85 9.71
CA LEU A 348 8.55 -9.50 8.35
C LEU A 348 8.91 -10.74 7.52
N PRO A 349 8.65 -10.79 6.21
CA PRO A 349 8.74 -12.03 5.42
C PRO A 349 10.13 -12.68 5.46
N ALA A 350 10.20 -14.02 5.54
CA ALA A 350 11.46 -14.75 5.45
C ALA A 350 12.11 -14.59 4.07
N GLY A 351 13.41 -14.26 4.05
CA GLY A 351 14.22 -14.13 2.83
C GLY A 351 14.84 -12.75 2.60
N GLU A 352 14.51 -11.76 3.44
CA GLU A 352 15.14 -10.45 3.42
C GLU A 352 16.30 -10.36 4.43
N SER A 353 17.46 -9.83 4.02
CA SER A 353 18.60 -9.57 4.91
C SER A 353 18.28 -8.37 5.80
N ARG A 354 18.30 -8.55 7.12
CA ARG A 354 17.73 -7.57 8.07
C ARG A 354 18.67 -7.25 9.23
N VAL A 355 18.72 -5.97 9.59
CA VAL A 355 19.33 -5.44 10.82
C VAL A 355 18.31 -5.63 11.96
N PRO A 356 18.68 -6.26 13.10
CA PRO A 356 17.77 -6.41 14.23
C PRO A 356 17.29 -5.06 14.79
N LEU A 357 16.03 -4.97 15.18
CA LEU A 357 15.50 -3.78 15.88
C LEU A 357 16.16 -3.63 17.26
N LEU A 358 16.54 -2.41 17.65
CA LEU A 358 17.14 -2.18 18.96
C LEU A 358 16.06 -1.79 19.99
N LEU A 359 15.94 -2.60 21.05
CA LEU A 359 15.06 -2.33 22.19
C LEU A 359 15.88 -2.02 23.44
N ARG A 360 15.48 -0.98 24.19
CA ARG A 360 16.15 -0.60 25.44
C ARG A 360 15.24 -0.75 26.65
N GLN A 361 15.80 -1.25 27.75
CA GLN A 361 15.12 -1.41 29.03
C GLN A 361 15.98 -0.87 30.19
N ASP A 362 15.35 -0.60 31.33
CA ASP A 362 16.10 -0.32 32.56
C ASP A 362 16.92 -1.56 32.99
N PRO A 363 18.14 -1.38 33.52
CA PRO A 363 18.92 -2.50 34.04
C PRO A 363 18.15 -3.19 35.19
N PRO A 364 18.20 -4.54 35.27
CA PRO A 364 17.53 -5.26 36.35
C PRO A 364 18.07 -4.80 37.71
N GLU A 365 17.17 -4.55 38.68
CA GLU A 365 17.57 -4.29 40.07
C GLU A 365 18.44 -5.47 40.56
N GLU A 366 19.66 -5.18 41.03
CA GLU A 366 20.54 -6.20 41.61
C GLU A 366 19.80 -6.94 42.75
N ALA A 367 19.62 -8.25 42.58
CA ALA A 367 18.97 -9.14 43.56
C ALA A 367 19.90 -9.55 44.71
#